data_AF-G3N553-F1
#
_entry.id   AF-G3N553-F1
#
_cell.length_a   1.000
_cell.length_b   1.000
_cell.length_c   1.000
_cell.angle_alpha   90.00
_cell.angle_beta   90.00
_cell.angle_gamma   90.00
#
_symmetry.space_group_name_H-M   'P 1'
#
loop_
_entity.id
_entity.type
_entity.pdbx_description
1 polymer ?
#
loop_
_entity_poly.entity_id
_entity_poly.type
_entity_poly.pdbx_seq_one_letter_code
_entity_poly.pdbx_strand_id
1 'polypeptide(L)'
;LGDELQDRKLTMLGTVRKNKPELPSEILKMQGRPLHSSKFAFTEKTTFVSYCPKRNKYVLVMSTMHKDASLSTREDMKPQMILDYNATKGGVDNLDKVTATYSCQRKTARWPLVVFYNIVDVSAYNAYVLWIEINQQWNASKLYRRRLFLEELGKALVTPKIQNRARPARAPAAVMTKVQGR
;
A
#
# COMPACT_ATOMS: atom_id res chain seq x y z
N LEU A 1 8.15 14.52 15.54
CA LEU A 1 7.16 13.74 14.77
C LEU A 1 5.88 13.43 15.54
N GLY A 2 5.87 12.61 16.59
CA GLY A 2 4.62 12.26 17.29
C GLY A 2 3.83 13.48 17.80
N ASP A 3 4.54 14.46 18.37
CA ASP A 3 3.95 15.73 18.81
C ASP A 3 3.51 16.61 17.62
N GLU A 4 4.39 16.80 16.63
CA GLU A 4 4.10 17.59 15.41
C GLU A 4 2.88 17.09 14.63
N LEU A 5 2.64 15.76 14.62
CA LEU A 5 1.47 15.17 13.98
C LEU A 5 0.18 15.52 14.72
N GLN A 6 0.21 15.58 16.06
CA GLN A 6 -0.96 15.94 16.86
C GLN A 6 -1.40 17.38 16.59
N ASP A 7 -0.45 18.31 16.41
CA ASP A 7 -0.73 19.69 16.03
C ASP A 7 -1.49 19.79 14.69
N ARG A 8 -1.34 18.76 13.84
CA ARG A 8 -2.03 18.62 12.54
C ARG A 8 -3.26 17.72 12.61
N LYS A 9 -3.74 17.36 13.81
CA LYS A 9 -4.85 16.42 14.04
C LYS A 9 -4.61 15.02 13.45
N LEU A 10 -3.35 14.60 13.42
CA LEU A 10 -2.93 13.26 13.01
C LEU A 10 -2.37 12.49 14.20
N THR A 11 -2.64 11.19 14.24
CA THR A 11 -2.09 10.29 15.26
C THR A 11 -1.05 9.37 14.65
N MET A 12 -0.20 8.81 15.50
CA MET A 12 0.82 7.86 15.12
C MET A 12 0.64 6.57 15.92
N LEU A 13 0.80 5.44 15.25
CA LEU A 13 0.85 4.12 15.83
C LEU A 13 1.93 3.32 15.09
N GLY A 14 2.89 2.78 15.83
CA GLY A 14 3.98 2.07 15.18
C GLY A 14 4.94 1.38 16.14
N THR A 15 5.77 0.51 15.58
CA THR A 15 6.85 -0.13 16.34
C THR A 15 7.99 0.85 16.59
N VAL A 16 8.61 0.74 17.76
CA VAL A 16 9.77 1.56 18.12
C VAL A 16 10.99 0.68 18.28
N ARG A 17 12.14 1.13 17.77
CA ARG A 17 13.41 0.42 17.94
C ARG A 17 13.90 0.57 19.39
N LYS A 18 14.44 -0.51 19.96
CA LYS A 18 14.93 -0.54 21.35
C LYS A 18 16.09 0.41 21.67
N ASN A 19 16.80 0.90 20.66
CA ASN A 19 17.98 1.75 20.80
C ASN A 19 17.63 3.24 20.89
N LYS A 20 16.37 3.58 21.14
CA LYS A 20 15.89 4.95 21.26
C LYS A 20 16.15 5.47 22.68
N PRO A 21 16.90 6.58 22.86
CA PRO A 21 17.30 7.08 24.17
C PRO A 21 16.12 7.58 25.00
N GLU A 22 14.99 7.90 24.36
CA GLU A 22 13.77 8.38 25.01
C GLU A 22 13.01 7.25 25.75
N LEU A 23 13.41 6.00 25.55
CA LEU A 23 12.73 4.84 26.13
C LEU A 23 13.20 4.59 27.57
N PRO A 24 12.28 4.50 28.55
CA PRO A 24 12.62 4.11 29.92
C PRO A 24 13.29 2.73 29.95
N SER A 25 14.40 2.60 30.66
CA SER A 25 15.15 1.33 30.74
C SER A 25 14.27 0.17 31.26
N GLU A 26 13.30 0.50 32.12
CA GLU A 26 12.34 -0.38 32.77
C GLU A 26 11.47 -1.15 31.77
N ILE A 27 11.15 -0.52 30.63
CA ILE A 27 10.31 -1.09 29.58
C ILE A 27 11.11 -2.07 28.68
N LEU A 28 12.44 -1.94 28.69
CA LEU A 28 13.39 -2.76 27.93
C LEU A 28 13.89 -3.98 28.73
N LYS A 29 13.83 -3.93 30.06
CA LYS A 29 14.26 -5.03 30.95
C LYS A 29 13.41 -6.28 30.71
N MET A 30 14.06 -7.39 30.34
CA MET A 30 13.42 -8.68 30.03
C MET A 30 13.55 -9.74 31.12
N GLN A 31 14.50 -9.59 32.03
CA GLN A 31 14.74 -10.55 33.11
C GLN A 31 13.47 -10.70 33.96
N GLY A 32 13.05 -11.96 34.18
CA GLY A 32 11.87 -12.29 34.99
C GLY A 32 10.51 -11.95 34.35
N ARG A 33 10.44 -11.54 33.08
CA ARG A 33 9.16 -11.22 32.44
C ARG A 33 8.37 -12.47 32.03
N PRO A 34 7.13 -12.66 32.51
CA PRO A 34 6.26 -13.76 32.09
C PRO A 34 5.91 -13.68 30.60
N LEU A 35 5.58 -14.83 30.02
CA LEU A 35 4.97 -14.91 28.69
C LEU A 35 3.64 -14.14 28.70
N HIS A 36 3.34 -13.43 27.60
CA HIS A 36 2.14 -12.60 27.43
C HIS A 36 2.02 -11.41 28.41
N SER A 37 3.07 -11.11 29.19
CA SER A 37 3.08 -9.92 30.04
C SER A 37 3.31 -8.64 29.22
N SER A 38 2.69 -7.55 29.67
CA SER A 38 2.82 -6.21 29.10
C SER A 38 3.33 -5.22 30.14
N LYS A 39 4.19 -4.30 29.73
CA LYS A 39 4.57 -3.12 30.52
C LYS A 39 4.21 -1.88 29.72
N PHE A 40 3.46 -0.98 30.35
CA PHE A 40 3.08 0.29 29.75
C PHE A 40 3.89 1.43 30.36
N ALA A 41 4.25 2.41 29.54
CA ALA A 41 4.76 3.69 30.00
C ALA A 41 3.93 4.80 29.37
N PHE A 42 3.52 5.75 30.20
CA PHE A 42 2.63 6.84 29.81
C PHE A 42 3.36 8.16 29.93
N THR A 43 3.10 9.01 28.95
CA THR A 43 3.36 10.45 29.00
C THR A 43 2.04 11.16 28.74
N GLU A 44 1.98 12.47 28.90
CA GLU A 44 0.77 13.25 28.63
C GLU A 44 0.21 13.01 27.21
N LYS A 45 1.10 12.82 26.23
CA LYS A 45 0.76 12.76 24.80
C LYS A 45 0.91 11.38 24.15
N THR A 46 1.63 10.47 24.79
CA THR A 46 2.06 9.21 24.17
C THR A 46 2.02 8.05 25.16
N THR A 47 1.58 6.90 24.68
CA THR A 47 1.66 5.63 25.39
C THR A 47 2.62 4.67 24.67
N PHE A 48 3.48 4.03 25.45
CA PHE A 48 4.34 2.93 25.01
C PHE A 48 3.89 1.62 25.63
N VAL A 49 3.98 0.53 24.88
CA VAL A 49 3.85 -0.82 25.40
C VAL A 49 5.00 -1.69 24.97
N SER A 50 5.56 -2.42 25.93
CA SER A 50 6.45 -3.56 25.69
C SER A 50 5.72 -4.83 26.04
N TYR A 51 5.44 -5.67 25.05
CA TYR A 51 4.70 -6.91 25.19
C TYR A 51 5.60 -8.12 24.91
N CYS A 52 5.46 -9.20 25.69
CA CYS A 52 6.24 -10.43 25.56
C CYS A 52 5.46 -11.54 24.81
N PRO A 53 5.45 -11.59 23.47
CA PRO A 53 4.76 -12.65 22.73
C PRO A 53 5.44 -14.02 22.83
N LYS A 54 6.73 -14.05 23.15
CA LYS A 54 7.57 -15.27 23.23
C LYS A 54 8.60 -15.11 24.34
N ARG A 55 9.09 -16.23 24.89
CA ARG A 55 10.16 -16.22 25.90
C ARG A 55 11.37 -15.45 25.38
N ASN A 56 11.90 -14.55 26.21
CA ASN A 56 13.07 -13.70 25.92
C ASN A 56 12.92 -12.80 24.67
N LYS A 57 11.71 -12.55 24.19
CA LYS A 57 11.43 -11.59 23.11
C LYS A 57 10.32 -10.64 23.52
N TYR A 58 10.49 -9.36 23.17
CA TYR A 58 9.44 -8.37 23.31
C TYR A 58 9.21 -7.61 22.02
N VAL A 59 8.02 -7.04 21.90
CA VAL A 59 7.64 -6.09 20.86
C VAL A 59 7.35 -4.77 21.55
N LEU A 60 7.92 -3.69 21.02
CA LEU A 60 7.72 -2.35 21.52
C LEU A 60 6.86 -1.57 20.50
N VAL A 61 5.72 -1.06 20.96
CA VAL A 61 4.80 -0.23 20.17
C VAL A 61 4.57 1.08 20.91
N MET A 62 4.48 2.16 20.14
CA MET A 62 4.14 3.49 20.62
C MET A 62 2.88 3.96 19.93
N SER A 63 2.03 4.68 20.66
CA SER A 63 0.88 5.36 20.10
C SER A 63 0.67 6.75 20.71
N THR A 64 0.28 7.70 19.88
CA THR A 64 -0.26 9.00 20.31
C THR A 64 -1.80 9.03 20.35
N MET A 65 -2.45 7.94 19.95
CA MET A 65 -3.91 7.79 19.95
C MET A 65 -4.42 7.12 21.22
N HIS A 66 -3.74 6.07 21.67
CA HIS A 66 -4.13 5.27 22.83
C HIS A 66 -3.70 5.93 24.13
N LYS A 67 -4.60 6.03 25.10
CA LYS A 67 -4.37 6.69 26.40
C LYS A 67 -4.48 5.75 27.61
N ASP A 68 -4.74 4.46 27.39
CA ASP A 68 -4.96 3.49 28.45
C ASP A 68 -4.09 2.23 28.29
N ALA A 69 -4.17 1.35 29.29
CA ALA A 69 -3.50 0.04 29.33
C ALA A 69 -4.42 -1.10 28.87
N SER A 70 -5.28 -0.86 27.88
CA SER A 70 -6.28 -1.84 27.44
C SER A 70 -5.63 -3.12 26.88
N LEU A 71 -6.12 -4.26 27.37
CA LEU A 71 -5.71 -5.60 26.94
C LEU A 71 -6.90 -6.31 26.29
N SER A 72 -6.61 -7.18 25.31
CA SER A 72 -7.63 -8.05 24.74
C SER A 72 -8.07 -9.11 25.73
N THR A 73 -9.31 -9.61 25.59
CA THR A 73 -9.86 -10.74 26.36
C THR A 73 -9.34 -12.12 25.92
N ARG A 74 -8.38 -12.16 25.00
CA ARG A 74 -7.78 -13.40 24.49
C ARG A 74 -6.78 -13.96 25.49
N GLU A 75 -6.49 -15.26 25.41
CA GLU A 75 -5.48 -15.93 26.25
C GLU A 75 -4.08 -15.32 26.12
N ASP A 76 -3.77 -14.71 24.96
CA ASP A 76 -2.49 -14.06 24.71
C ASP A 76 -2.38 -12.66 25.35
N MET A 77 -3.47 -12.15 25.96
CA MET A 77 -3.56 -10.87 26.68
C MET A 77 -2.89 -9.72 25.91
N LYS A 78 -3.02 -9.75 24.58
CA LYS A 78 -2.31 -8.81 23.71
C LYS A 78 -2.87 -7.38 23.92
N PRO A 79 -2.01 -6.37 24.09
CA PRO A 79 -2.45 -4.98 24.17
C PRO A 79 -3.27 -4.55 22.96
N GLN A 80 -4.33 -3.76 23.18
CA GLN A 80 -5.20 -3.29 22.10
C GLN A 80 -4.41 -2.54 21.02
N MET A 81 -3.45 -1.70 21.41
CA MET A 81 -2.61 -0.98 20.45
C MET A 81 -1.79 -1.88 19.52
N ILE A 82 -1.43 -3.10 19.97
CA ILE A 82 -0.72 -4.06 19.11
C ILE A 82 -1.70 -4.71 18.14
N LEU A 83 -2.94 -4.96 18.56
CA LEU A 83 -4.00 -5.44 17.65
C LEU A 83 -4.28 -4.42 16.55
N ASP A 84 -4.45 -3.15 16.92
CA ASP A 84 -4.73 -2.06 15.98
C ASP A 84 -3.55 -1.84 15.02
N TYR A 85 -2.32 -1.93 15.52
CA TYR A 85 -1.12 -1.90 14.69
C TYR A 85 -1.12 -3.06 13.69
N ASN A 86 -1.42 -4.28 14.13
CA ASN A 86 -1.45 -5.43 13.24
C ASN A 86 -2.56 -5.36 12.19
N ALA A 87 -3.70 -4.76 12.52
CA ALA A 87 -4.81 -4.55 11.60
C ALA A 87 -4.46 -3.55 10.48
N THR A 88 -3.62 -2.55 10.77
CA THR A 88 -3.35 -1.44 9.85
C THR A 88 -2.00 -1.52 9.13
N LYS A 89 -0.98 -2.16 9.73
CA LYS A 89 0.39 -2.22 9.18
C LYS A 89 0.51 -2.84 7.78
N GLY A 90 -0.46 -3.65 7.37
CA GLY A 90 -0.43 -4.37 6.10
C GLY A 90 -0.86 -3.56 4.88
N GLY A 91 -1.31 -2.31 5.02
CA GLY A 91 -1.87 -1.54 3.91
C GLY A 91 -0.92 -1.41 2.71
N VAL A 92 0.33 -0.99 2.96
CA VAL A 92 1.34 -0.80 1.90
C VAL A 92 1.83 -2.14 1.35
N ASP A 93 2.19 -3.10 2.21
CA ASP A 93 2.64 -4.43 1.78
C ASP A 93 1.59 -5.14 0.92
N ASN A 94 0.30 -4.96 1.24
CA ASN A 94 -0.80 -5.49 0.44
C ASN A 94 -0.86 -4.82 -0.93
N LEU A 95 -0.71 -3.49 -1.00
CA LEU A 95 -0.65 -2.74 -2.26
C LEU A 95 0.52 -3.23 -3.13
N ASP A 96 1.70 -3.39 -2.54
CA ASP A 96 2.89 -3.89 -3.23
C ASP A 96 2.68 -5.31 -3.77
N LYS A 97 2.09 -6.19 -2.95
CA LYS A 97 1.76 -7.56 -3.37
C LYS A 97 0.77 -7.58 -4.54
N VAL A 98 -0.30 -6.79 -4.47
CA VAL A 98 -1.31 -6.78 -5.52
C VAL A 98 -0.75 -6.16 -6.80
N THR A 99 -0.07 -5.02 -6.73
CA THR A 99 0.53 -4.39 -7.93
C THR A 99 1.54 -5.32 -8.60
N ALA A 100 2.39 -6.01 -7.84
CA ALA A 100 3.32 -7.01 -8.37
C ALA A 100 2.63 -8.19 -9.09
N THR A 101 1.43 -8.59 -8.66
CA THR A 101 0.69 -9.73 -9.27
C THR A 101 0.27 -9.45 -10.72
N TYR A 102 -0.04 -8.20 -11.06
CA TYR A 102 -0.41 -7.76 -12.40
C TYR A 102 0.40 -6.51 -12.77
N SER A 103 1.71 -6.71 -12.96
CA SER A 103 2.64 -5.63 -13.28
C SER A 103 2.91 -5.54 -14.78
N CYS A 104 3.00 -4.31 -15.30
CA CYS A 104 3.46 -4.02 -16.65
C CYS A 104 4.99 -3.86 -16.75
N GLN A 105 5.72 -3.99 -15.64
CA GLN A 105 7.17 -3.82 -15.61
C GLN A 105 7.90 -4.73 -16.60
N ARG A 106 8.99 -4.21 -17.16
CA ARG A 106 9.89 -4.90 -18.07
C ARG A 106 11.33 -4.65 -17.66
N LYS A 107 12.21 -5.62 -17.93
CA LYS A 107 13.66 -5.46 -17.74
C LYS A 107 14.13 -4.25 -18.56
N THR A 108 14.76 -3.30 -17.89
CA THR A 108 15.24 -2.06 -18.49
C THR A 108 16.53 -1.61 -17.81
N ALA A 109 17.44 -1.00 -18.58
CA ALA A 109 18.63 -0.34 -18.05
C ALA A 109 18.37 1.15 -17.72
N ARG A 110 17.16 1.66 -17.96
CA ARG A 110 16.81 3.07 -17.78
C ARG A 110 15.91 3.21 -16.55
N TRP A 111 16.47 3.67 -15.43
CA TRP A 111 15.73 3.86 -14.17
C TRP A 111 14.44 4.70 -14.29
N PRO A 112 14.31 5.71 -15.17
CA PRO A 112 13.06 6.46 -15.29
C PRO A 112 11.89 5.59 -15.78
N LEU A 113 12.17 4.56 -16.58
CA LEU A 113 11.14 3.62 -17.01
C LEU A 113 10.62 2.76 -15.86
N VAL A 114 11.46 2.46 -14.86
CA VAL A 114 11.02 1.73 -13.65
C VAL A 114 9.99 2.56 -12.88
N VAL A 115 10.26 3.86 -12.71
CA VAL A 115 9.31 4.79 -12.08
C VAL A 115 8.01 4.89 -12.89
N PHE A 116 8.12 5.00 -14.23
CA PHE A 116 6.95 5.04 -15.10
C PHE A 116 6.09 3.79 -14.97
N TYR A 117 6.68 2.59 -14.98
CA TYR A 117 5.91 1.35 -14.81
C TYR A 117 5.21 1.29 -13.44
N ASN A 118 5.87 1.72 -12.36
CA ASN A 118 5.24 1.81 -11.05
C ASN A 118 4.04 2.76 -11.05
N ILE A 119 4.16 3.93 -11.70
CA ILE A 119 3.03 4.86 -11.84
C ILE A 119 1.86 4.20 -12.55
N VAL A 120 2.10 3.45 -13.64
CA VAL A 120 1.03 2.76 -14.38
C VAL A 120 0.38 1.69 -13.51
N ASP A 121 1.17 0.84 -12.84
CA ASP A 121 0.65 -0.26 -12.02
C ASP A 121 -0.21 0.26 -10.85
N VAL A 122 0.25 1.29 -10.14
CA VAL A 122 -0.48 1.91 -9.02
C VAL A 122 -1.72 2.65 -9.53
N SER A 123 -1.62 3.39 -10.64
CA SER A 123 -2.75 4.12 -11.22
C SER A 123 -3.87 3.17 -11.66
N ALA A 124 -3.50 2.05 -12.31
CA ALA A 124 -4.47 1.04 -12.73
C ALA A 124 -5.16 0.37 -11.54
N TYR A 125 -4.43 0.13 -10.44
CA TYR A 125 -5.02 -0.39 -9.21
C TYR A 125 -5.97 0.62 -8.56
N ASN A 126 -5.59 1.89 -8.44
CA ASN A 126 -6.45 2.93 -7.88
C ASN A 126 -7.71 3.14 -8.71
N ALA A 127 -7.59 3.13 -10.05
CA ALA A 127 -8.73 3.18 -10.96
C ALA A 127 -9.67 1.98 -10.76
N TYR A 128 -9.12 0.78 -10.55
CA TYR A 128 -9.91 -0.41 -10.22
C TYR A 128 -10.67 -0.26 -8.90
N VAL A 129 -10.02 0.23 -7.85
CA VAL A 129 -10.66 0.45 -6.53
C VAL A 129 -11.82 1.45 -6.66
N LEU A 130 -11.61 2.58 -7.33
CA LEU A 130 -12.68 3.55 -7.60
C LEU A 130 -13.82 2.94 -8.43
N TRP A 131 -13.49 2.14 -9.43
CA TRP A 131 -14.48 1.52 -10.31
C TRP A 131 -15.40 0.57 -9.55
N ILE A 132 -14.85 -0.30 -8.69
CA ILE A 132 -15.67 -1.25 -7.92
C ILE A 132 -16.48 -0.58 -6.82
N GLU A 133 -16.02 0.57 -6.31
CA GLU A 133 -16.74 1.35 -5.31
C GLU A 133 -17.97 2.04 -5.91
N ILE A 134 -17.81 2.63 -7.10
CA ILE A 134 -18.91 3.28 -7.84
C ILE A 134 -19.85 2.24 -8.46
N ASN A 135 -19.29 1.16 -9.03
CA ASN A 135 -20.03 0.14 -9.77
C ASN A 135 -20.03 -1.19 -9.01
N GLN A 136 -20.65 -1.20 -7.82
CA GLN A 136 -20.60 -2.35 -6.90
C GLN A 136 -21.09 -3.65 -7.54
N GLN A 137 -22.11 -3.58 -8.41
CA GLN A 137 -22.69 -4.73 -9.10
C GLN A 137 -21.84 -5.26 -10.26
N TRP A 138 -20.90 -4.46 -10.79
CA TRP A 138 -20.09 -4.85 -11.95
C TRP A 138 -19.24 -6.07 -11.64
N ASN A 139 -19.54 -7.20 -12.31
CA ASN A 139 -18.86 -8.49 -12.11
C ASN A 139 -18.83 -8.96 -10.64
N ALA A 140 -19.81 -8.59 -9.80
CA ALA A 140 -19.80 -8.85 -8.36
C ALA A 140 -19.64 -10.32 -7.96
N SER A 141 -20.16 -11.25 -8.77
CA SER A 141 -20.05 -12.70 -8.53
C SER A 141 -18.68 -13.30 -8.88
N LYS A 142 -17.78 -12.54 -9.52
CA LYS A 142 -16.50 -13.06 -10.02
C LYS A 142 -15.37 -12.79 -9.02
N LEU A 143 -14.55 -13.80 -8.75
CA LEU A 143 -13.37 -13.66 -7.88
C LEU A 143 -12.18 -12.95 -8.57
N TYR A 144 -12.21 -12.85 -9.90
CA TYR A 144 -11.11 -12.31 -10.73
C TYR A 144 -11.43 -10.95 -11.36
N ARG A 145 -12.27 -10.13 -10.70
CA ARG A 145 -12.72 -8.79 -11.16
C ARG A 145 -11.58 -7.89 -11.62
N ARG A 146 -10.46 -7.87 -10.89
CA ARG A 146 -9.29 -7.05 -11.26
C ARG A 146 -8.70 -7.42 -12.62
N ARG A 147 -8.61 -8.72 -12.94
CA ARG A 147 -8.11 -9.16 -14.25
C ARG A 147 -9.01 -8.65 -15.37
N LEU A 148 -10.32 -8.77 -15.20
CA LEU A 148 -11.30 -8.28 -16.17
C LEU A 148 -11.18 -6.77 -16.34
N PHE A 149 -11.03 -6.03 -15.23
CA PHE A 149 -10.88 -4.58 -15.27
C PHE A 149 -9.64 -4.18 -16.06
N LEU A 150 -8.49 -4.83 -15.80
CA LEU A 150 -7.26 -4.53 -16.52
C LEU A 150 -7.35 -4.88 -18.02
N GLU A 151 -8.07 -5.95 -18.37
CA GLU A 151 -8.34 -6.33 -19.76
C GLU A 151 -9.21 -5.27 -20.47
N GLU A 152 -10.32 -4.87 -19.84
CA GLU A 152 -11.21 -3.83 -20.35
C GLU A 152 -10.50 -2.48 -20.48
N LEU A 153 -9.70 -2.10 -19.46
CA LEU A 153 -8.88 -0.90 -19.47
C LEU A 153 -7.88 -0.91 -20.64
N GLY A 154 -7.16 -2.02 -20.82
CA GLY A 154 -6.21 -2.16 -21.92
C GLY A 154 -6.86 -2.03 -23.30
N LYS A 155 -8.03 -2.67 -23.49
CA LYS A 155 -8.82 -2.55 -24.73
C LYS A 155 -9.30 -1.12 -24.95
N ALA A 156 -9.85 -0.47 -23.92
CA ALA A 156 -10.34 0.91 -24.01
C ALA A 156 -9.24 1.90 -24.42
N LEU A 157 -8.03 1.77 -23.87
CA LEU A 157 -6.91 2.66 -24.18
C LEU A 157 -6.38 2.48 -25.61
N VAL A 158 -6.40 1.25 -26.14
CA VAL A 158 -5.80 0.92 -27.44
C VAL A 158 -6.80 1.07 -28.60
N THR A 159 -8.10 0.89 -28.36
CA THR A 159 -9.14 0.89 -29.41
C THR A 159 -9.13 2.13 -30.31
N PRO A 160 -9.08 3.38 -29.79
CA PRO A 160 -9.02 4.58 -30.64
C PRO A 160 -7.76 4.62 -31.51
N LYS A 161 -6.63 4.09 -31.01
CA LYS A 161 -5.37 4.04 -31.76
C LYS A 161 -5.41 3.00 -32.88
N ILE A 162 -6.07 1.86 -32.65
CA ILE A 162 -6.31 0.85 -33.70
C ILE A 162 -7.20 1.44 -34.80
N GLN A 163 -8.31 2.09 -34.44
CA GLN A 163 -9.23 2.71 -35.39
C GLN A 163 -8.55 3.77 -36.26
N ASN A 164 -7.70 4.61 -35.66
CA ASN A 164 -6.93 5.61 -36.40
C ASN A 164 -5.89 5.00 -37.34
N ARG A 165 -5.25 3.88 -36.95
CA ARG A 165 -4.29 3.16 -37.80
C ARG A 165 -4.93 2.40 -38.95
N ALA A 166 -6.17 1.94 -38.78
CA ALA A 166 -6.93 1.26 -39.81
C ALA A 166 -7.31 2.17 -41.00
N ARG A 167 -7.07 3.49 -40.90
CA ARG A 167 -7.15 4.42 -42.02
C ARG A 167 -5.79 4.56 -42.72
N PRO A 168 -5.62 3.95 -43.90
CA PRO A 168 -4.79 4.56 -44.92
C PRO A 168 -5.59 4.80 -46.20
N ALA A 169 -5.74 6.06 -46.61
CA ALA A 169 -5.72 6.39 -48.03
C ALA A 169 -4.33 6.99 -48.32
N ARG A 170 -3.34 6.14 -48.59
CA ARG A 170 -2.24 6.61 -49.44
C ARG A 170 -2.82 6.64 -50.86
N ALA A 171 -2.98 7.84 -51.41
CA ALA A 171 -3.23 7.97 -52.84
C ALA A 171 -2.13 7.20 -53.59
N PRO A 172 -2.46 6.44 -54.65
CA PRO A 172 -1.44 5.76 -55.44
C PRO A 172 -0.48 6.81 -56.01
N ALA A 173 0.81 6.63 -55.75
CA ALA A 173 1.89 7.36 -56.42
C ALA A 173 1.96 6.91 -57.89
N ALA A 174 0.97 7.31 -58.69
CA ALA A 174 0.92 7.05 -60.13
C ALA A 174 -0.08 7.98 -60.82
N VAL A 175 0.18 9.29 -60.76
CA VAL A 175 -0.17 10.18 -61.88
C VAL A 175 1.11 10.95 -62.21
N MET A 176 2.08 10.25 -62.81
CA MET A 176 3.06 10.92 -63.66
C MET A 176 2.28 11.37 -64.90
N THR A 177 1.80 12.61 -64.87
CA THR A 177 1.31 13.29 -66.07
C THR A 177 2.49 13.38 -67.03
N LYS A 178 2.54 12.50 -68.04
CA LYS A 178 3.38 12.74 -69.22
C LYS A 178 2.81 13.96 -69.93
N VAL A 179 3.37 15.12 -69.64
CA VAL A 179 3.28 16.29 -70.50
C VAL A 179 4.53 16.30 -71.38
N GLN A 180 4.39 15.75 -72.58
CA GLN A 180 5.21 16.05 -73.76
C GLN A 180 4.16 16.38 -74.83
N GLY A 181 3.92 17.62 -75.23
CA GLY A 181 4.92 18.64 -75.55
C GLY A 181 5.35 18.40 -77.00
N ARG A 182 4.62 19.06 -77.91
CA ARG A 182 4.75 19.17 -79.38
C ARG A 182 5.93 18.48 -80.07
#